data_AF-A0A5D2JBL9-F1
#
_entry.id   AF-A0A5D2JBL9-F1
#
_cell.length_a   1.000
_cell.length_b   1.000
_cell.length_c   1.000
_cell.angle_alpha   90.00
_cell.angle_beta   90.00
_cell.angle_gamma   90.00
#
_symmetry.space_group_name_H-M   'P 1'
#
loop_
_entity.id
_entity.type
_entity.pdbx_description
1 polymer ?
#
loop_
_entity_poly.entity_id
_entity_poly.type
_entity_poly.pdbx_seq_one_letter_code
_entity_poly.pdbx_strand_id
1 'polypeptide(L)'
;MDTKNKDVIRLERESVIPILKPKLIMTLANLIEHGSDRAEFLKFCKRVEYTIRAWYLLQFEDLMQLYSLFDPVHGAQKLQQQNLSSEEVDVLEQNFLTYLFQVMEKSNFKIATDEEIDVALAGQYLLNLPIIVDESKIDKTLLKRYFSEHPQPNLPDFADKYIIFRRGIGIDRTADYFFMEKVDMIIARLWAFLLRLTRLEKLLNRRLRERHKKEPKKDDEINPEADSEDLYVERIRLENMDLSIKKLVSKTTIQEPTFDRIIVVYRRASPKPNTDRGIYVKHFKNIPMADLEIVLPEKKNPGLTPMDWVKFLASAVVGLVTVFSSLQMPTADLWVIFAILSTVIGYCAKTYFTYAFLHL
;
A
#
# COMPACT_ATOMS: atom_id res chain seq x y z
N MET A 1 -20.97 -26.37 -18.20
CA MET A 1 -20.81 -25.66 -16.90
C MET A 1 -19.35 -25.24 -16.84
N ASP A 2 -19.07 -24.00 -17.25
CA ASP A 2 -17.70 -23.51 -17.36
C ASP A 2 -17.09 -23.33 -15.96
N THR A 3 -16.19 -24.22 -15.60
CA THR A 3 -15.24 -24.04 -14.50
C THR A 3 -14.25 -22.96 -14.90
N LYS A 4 -14.66 -21.70 -14.82
CA LYS A 4 -13.71 -20.58 -14.84
C LYS A 4 -12.78 -20.73 -13.63
N ASN A 5 -11.48 -20.84 -13.88
CA ASN A 5 -10.45 -20.78 -12.85
C ASN A 5 -10.70 -19.54 -11.99
N LYS A 6 -11.21 -19.76 -10.78
CA LYS A 6 -11.39 -18.69 -9.80
C LYS A 6 -10.00 -18.22 -9.37
N ASP A 7 -9.76 -16.92 -9.43
CA ASP A 7 -8.55 -16.33 -8.87
C ASP A 7 -8.68 -16.38 -7.34
N VAL A 8 -7.94 -17.28 -6.70
CA VAL A 8 -8.02 -17.52 -5.26
C VAL A 8 -6.65 -17.31 -4.67
N ILE A 9 -6.60 -16.54 -3.58
CA ILE A 9 -5.37 -16.34 -2.83
C ILE A 9 -5.40 -17.13 -1.53
N ARG A 10 -4.27 -17.77 -1.23
CA ARG A 10 -4.01 -18.43 0.04
C ARG A 10 -3.57 -17.38 1.06
N LEU A 11 -4.23 -17.33 2.20
CA LEU A 11 -3.94 -16.40 3.28
C LEU A 11 -3.54 -17.18 4.53
N GLU A 12 -2.47 -16.72 5.17
CA GLU A 12 -2.08 -17.25 6.48
C GLU A 12 -3.15 -16.94 7.52
N ARG A 13 -3.47 -17.94 8.36
CA ARG A 13 -4.34 -17.72 9.50
C ARG A 13 -3.66 -16.81 10.52
N GLU A 14 -4.36 -15.78 10.97
CA GLU A 14 -3.87 -14.93 12.04
C GLU A 14 -4.10 -15.55 13.42
N SER A 15 -3.19 -15.24 14.34
CA SER A 15 -3.26 -15.61 15.76
C SER A 15 -4.31 -14.75 16.49
N VAL A 16 -5.58 -14.93 16.13
CA VAL A 16 -6.70 -14.19 16.71
C VAL A 16 -7.69 -15.16 17.34
N ILE A 17 -8.14 -14.85 18.55
CA ILE A 17 -9.27 -15.54 19.18
C ILE A 17 -10.54 -14.76 18.80
N PRO A 18 -11.40 -15.29 17.91
CA PRO A 18 -12.58 -14.57 17.40
C PRO A 18 -13.76 -14.62 18.38
N ILE A 19 -13.47 -14.57 19.69
CA ILE A 19 -14.46 -14.64 20.75
C ILE A 19 -14.42 -13.32 21.52
N LEU A 20 -15.58 -12.68 21.62
CA LEU A 20 -15.71 -11.49 22.45
C LEU A 20 -15.32 -11.82 23.89
N LYS A 21 -14.37 -11.08 24.44
CA LYS A 21 -13.90 -11.27 25.82
C LYS A 21 -15.04 -11.34 26.86
N PRO A 22 -16.09 -10.49 26.83
CA PRO A 22 -17.22 -10.63 27.75
C PRO A 22 -17.95 -11.97 27.63
N LYS A 23 -18.09 -12.50 26.41
CA LYS A 23 -18.69 -13.81 26.14
C LYS A 23 -17.82 -14.91 26.75
N LEU A 24 -16.51 -14.88 26.51
CA LEU A 24 -15.58 -15.85 27.09
C LEU A 24 -15.64 -15.85 28.63
N ILE A 25 -15.56 -14.66 29.24
CA ILE A 25 -15.63 -14.52 30.71
C ILE A 25 -16.96 -15.06 31.24
N MET A 26 -18.09 -14.69 30.62
CA MET A 26 -19.41 -15.12 31.08
C MET A 26 -19.60 -16.63 30.92
N THR A 27 -19.15 -17.22 29.81
CA THR A 27 -19.20 -18.66 29.59
C THR A 27 -18.40 -19.40 30.66
N LEU A 28 -17.17 -18.99 30.94
CA LEU A 28 -16.34 -19.60 31.99
C LEU A 28 -16.95 -19.41 33.38
N ALA A 29 -17.48 -18.22 33.68
CA ALA A 29 -18.13 -17.94 34.95
C ALA A 29 -19.39 -18.78 35.18
N ASN A 30 -20.12 -19.15 34.13
CA ASN A 30 -21.32 -19.99 34.22
C ASN A 30 -21.01 -21.48 34.43
N LEU A 31 -19.76 -21.92 34.21
CA LEU A 31 -19.32 -23.29 34.52
C LEU A 31 -19.01 -23.49 36.01
N ILE A 32 -18.96 -22.41 36.79
CA ILE A 32 -18.66 -22.44 38.23
C ILE A 32 -19.97 -22.62 39.00
N GLU A 33 -20.13 -23.74 39.69
CA GLU A 33 -21.37 -24.10 40.41
C GLU A 33 -21.64 -23.20 41.62
N HIS A 34 -20.61 -22.87 42.41
CA HIS A 34 -20.76 -22.06 43.61
C HIS A 34 -20.79 -20.57 43.29
N GLY A 35 -21.85 -19.89 43.76
CA GLY A 35 -22.04 -18.46 43.52
C GLY A 35 -20.96 -17.55 44.11
N SER A 36 -20.32 -17.96 45.22
CA SER A 36 -19.17 -17.29 45.82
C SER A 36 -17.98 -17.26 44.86
N ASP A 37 -17.63 -18.44 44.34
CA ASP A 37 -16.45 -18.66 43.50
C ASP A 37 -16.62 -17.99 42.15
N ARG A 38 -17.86 -17.97 41.63
CA ARG A 38 -18.22 -17.20 40.44
C ARG A 38 -17.97 -15.71 40.63
N ALA A 39 -18.34 -15.15 41.78
CA ALA A 39 -18.10 -13.73 42.06
C ALA A 39 -16.60 -13.42 42.23
N GLU A 40 -15.83 -14.32 42.84
CA GLU A 40 -14.37 -14.20 42.96
C GLU A 40 -13.68 -14.31 41.60
N PHE A 41 -14.08 -15.25 40.74
CA PHE A 41 -13.57 -15.38 39.38
C PHE A 41 -13.79 -14.10 38.57
N LEU A 42 -14.97 -13.50 38.63
CA LEU A 42 -15.25 -12.23 37.94
C LEU A 42 -14.38 -11.08 38.48
N LYS A 43 -14.12 -11.02 39.80
CA LYS A 43 -13.18 -10.06 40.38
C LYS A 43 -11.75 -10.31 39.89
N PHE A 44 -11.33 -11.57 39.83
CA PHE A 44 -10.04 -11.97 39.29
C PHE A 44 -9.86 -11.54 37.84
N CYS A 45 -10.82 -11.82 36.95
CA CYS A 45 -10.76 -11.40 35.55
C CYS A 45 -10.63 -9.88 35.41
N LYS A 46 -11.34 -9.10 36.22
CA LYS A 46 -11.22 -7.63 36.25
C LYS A 46 -9.82 -7.18 36.72
N ARG A 47 -9.27 -7.80 37.76
CA ARG A 47 -7.91 -7.50 38.24
C ARG A 47 -6.87 -7.77 37.17
N VAL A 48 -6.92 -8.94 36.53
CA VAL A 48 -6.04 -9.29 35.41
C VAL A 48 -6.14 -8.26 34.29
N GLU A 49 -7.36 -7.84 33.91
CA GLU A 49 -7.55 -6.79 32.90
C GLU A 49 -6.90 -5.46 33.29
N TYR A 50 -7.08 -5.01 34.53
CA TYR A 50 -6.47 -3.76 34.99
C TYR A 50 -4.96 -3.84 35.02
N THR A 51 -4.39 -4.95 35.50
CA THR A 51 -2.93 -5.15 35.50
C THR A 51 -2.36 -5.13 34.08
N ILE A 52 -2.99 -5.85 33.14
CA ILE A 52 -2.57 -5.86 31.74
C ILE A 52 -2.67 -4.47 31.12
N ARG A 53 -3.77 -3.75 31.35
CA ARG A 53 -3.95 -2.37 30.84
C ARG A 53 -2.90 -1.42 31.39
N ALA A 54 -2.63 -1.47 32.69
CA ALA A 54 -1.62 -0.63 33.32
C ALA A 54 -0.22 -0.92 32.74
N TRP A 55 0.11 -2.20 32.54
CA TRP A 55 1.38 -2.60 31.95
C TRP A 55 1.57 -2.06 30.53
N TYR A 56 0.54 -2.16 29.68
CA TYR A 56 0.60 -1.61 28.32
C TYR A 56 0.63 -0.08 28.29
N LEU A 57 -0.05 0.59 29.23
CA LEU A 57 -0.02 2.04 29.33
C LEU A 57 1.40 2.53 29.63
N LEU A 58 2.09 1.93 30.60
CA LEU A 58 3.48 2.28 30.92
C LEU A 58 4.42 2.05 29.73
N GLN A 59 4.31 0.90 29.05
CA GLN A 59 5.10 0.63 27.84
C GLN A 59 4.84 1.65 26.73
N PHE A 60 3.58 2.08 26.56
CA PHE A 60 3.23 3.09 25.57
C PHE A 60 3.80 4.46 25.95
N GLU A 61 3.75 4.86 27.22
CA GLU A 61 4.35 6.10 27.69
C GLU A 61 5.86 6.14 27.46
N ASP A 62 6.58 5.08 27.81
CA ASP A 62 8.03 4.96 27.57
C ASP A 62 8.37 5.06 26.07
N LEU A 63 7.62 4.35 25.22
CA LEU A 63 7.78 4.40 23.77
C LEU A 63 7.52 5.82 23.23
N MET A 64 6.47 6.49 23.72
CA MET A 64 6.10 7.84 23.28
C MET A 64 7.13 8.87 23.71
N GLN A 65 7.72 8.74 24.90
CA GLN A 65 8.80 9.62 25.35
C GLN A 65 10.01 9.53 24.40
N LEU A 66 10.44 8.31 24.06
CA LEU A 66 11.51 8.07 23.10
C LEU A 66 11.16 8.58 21.70
N TYR A 67 9.97 8.23 21.20
CA TYR A 67 9.50 8.71 19.89
C TYR A 67 9.48 10.24 19.81
N SER A 68 9.19 10.92 20.92
CA SER A 68 9.11 12.37 20.95
C SER A 68 10.41 13.07 20.55
N LEU A 69 11.56 12.41 20.69
CA LEU A 69 12.89 12.88 20.26
C LEU A 69 13.12 12.69 18.75
N PHE A 70 12.44 11.71 18.16
CA PHE A 70 12.54 11.34 16.75
C PHE A 70 11.29 11.71 15.95
N ASP A 71 10.40 12.50 16.52
CA ASP A 71 9.23 13.03 15.81
C ASP A 71 9.71 13.88 14.62
N PRO A 72 9.21 13.64 13.39
CA PRO A 72 9.68 14.37 12.21
C PRO A 72 9.43 15.87 12.22
N VAL A 73 8.57 16.38 13.12
CA VAL A 73 8.24 17.81 13.17
C VAL A 73 9.05 18.53 14.24
N HIS A 74 9.06 18.01 15.48
CA HIS A 74 9.66 18.69 16.62
C HIS A 74 10.88 17.96 17.23
N GLY A 75 11.21 16.76 16.76
CA GLY A 75 12.26 15.92 17.33
C GLY A 75 13.63 16.57 17.31
N ALA A 76 14.02 17.16 16.16
CA ALA A 76 15.30 17.85 16.01
C ALA A 76 15.51 18.98 17.04
N GLN A 77 14.46 19.74 17.34
CA GLN A 77 14.53 20.81 18.36
C GLN A 77 14.71 20.25 19.76
N LYS A 78 14.01 19.15 20.10
CA LYS A 78 14.13 18.49 21.41
C LYS A 78 15.50 17.87 21.62
N LEU A 79 16.07 17.24 20.58
CA LEU A 79 17.43 16.71 20.63
C LEU A 79 18.46 17.82 20.89
N GLN A 80 18.29 18.98 20.23
CA GLN A 80 19.14 20.16 20.49
C GLN A 80 19.00 20.67 21.92
N GLN A 81 17.78 20.72 22.47
CA GLN A 81 17.54 21.16 23.85
C GLN A 81 18.20 20.26 24.90
N GLN A 82 18.31 18.96 24.62
CA GLN A 82 18.91 18.00 25.54
C GLN A 82 20.45 17.96 25.48
N ASN A 83 21.07 18.65 24.52
CA ASN A 83 22.53 18.71 24.33
C ASN A 83 23.21 17.31 24.32
N LEU A 84 22.54 16.32 23.74
CA LEU A 84 23.05 14.96 23.65
C LEU A 84 24.17 14.85 22.62
N SER A 85 25.13 13.97 22.88
CA SER A 85 26.15 13.58 21.90
C SER A 85 25.55 12.75 20.76
N SER A 86 26.19 12.73 19.60
CA SER A 86 25.71 11.93 18.47
C SER A 86 25.62 10.43 18.79
N GLU A 87 26.49 9.92 19.67
CA GLU A 87 26.50 8.51 20.07
C GLU A 87 25.32 8.18 20.99
N GLU A 88 24.98 9.05 21.93
CA GLU A 88 23.80 8.88 22.80
C GLU A 88 22.52 8.90 21.98
N VAL A 89 22.42 9.79 20.99
CA VAL A 89 21.25 9.84 20.10
C VAL A 89 21.14 8.56 19.28
N ASP A 90 22.24 7.98 18.82
CA ASP A 90 22.24 6.68 18.13
C ASP A 90 21.71 5.56 19.04
N VAL A 91 22.11 5.53 20.30
CA VAL A 91 21.61 4.54 21.27
C VAL A 91 20.11 4.71 21.50
N LEU A 92 19.63 5.93 21.70
CA LEU A 92 18.20 6.22 21.88
C LEU A 92 17.39 5.84 20.62
N GLU A 93 17.97 6.03 19.43
CA GLU A 93 17.37 5.67 18.15
C GLU A 93 17.18 4.14 18.03
N GLN A 94 18.20 3.35 18.37
CA GLN A 94 18.10 1.89 18.38
C GLN A 94 17.16 1.37 19.48
N ASN A 95 17.16 2.02 20.65
CA ASN A 95 16.23 1.69 21.73
C ASN A 95 14.77 1.92 21.31
N PHE A 96 14.48 3.05 20.64
CA PHE A 96 13.16 3.32 20.10
C PHE A 96 12.70 2.21 19.13
N LEU A 97 13.56 1.81 18.18
CA LEU A 97 13.23 0.72 17.25
C LEU A 97 13.00 -0.60 18.00
N THR A 98 13.85 -0.92 18.98
CA THR A 98 13.70 -2.14 19.79
C THR A 98 12.34 -2.20 20.47
N TYR A 99 11.94 -1.13 21.16
CA TYR A 99 10.63 -1.06 21.81
C TYR A 99 9.48 -1.09 20.81
N LEU A 100 9.61 -0.38 19.67
CA LEU A 100 8.60 -0.37 18.62
C LEU A 100 8.34 -1.79 18.10
N PHE A 101 9.39 -2.54 17.76
CA PHE A 101 9.26 -3.90 17.25
C PHE A 101 8.68 -4.86 18.30
N GLN A 102 9.09 -4.75 19.57
CA GLN A 102 8.50 -5.53 20.65
C GLN A 102 7.00 -5.26 20.80
N VAL A 103 6.57 -4.00 20.68
CA VAL A 103 5.16 -3.63 20.71
C VAL A 103 4.41 -4.17 19.49
N MET A 104 5.01 -4.13 18.30
CA MET A 104 4.43 -4.71 17.08
C MET A 104 4.23 -6.22 17.22
N GLU A 105 5.26 -6.95 17.68
CA GLU A 105 5.22 -8.39 17.89
C GLU A 105 4.16 -8.78 18.93
N LYS A 106 4.15 -8.14 20.11
CA LYS A 106 3.11 -8.37 21.14
C LYS A 106 1.70 -8.04 20.68
N SER A 107 1.58 -7.16 19.69
CA SER A 107 0.32 -6.76 19.09
C SER A 107 -0.08 -7.64 17.90
N ASN A 108 0.62 -8.76 17.65
CA ASN A 108 0.42 -9.69 16.54
C ASN A 108 0.57 -9.04 15.15
N PHE A 109 1.37 -7.98 15.02
CA PHE A 109 1.77 -7.50 13.71
C PHE A 109 2.86 -8.41 13.14
N LYS A 110 2.80 -8.65 11.83
CA LYS A 110 3.88 -9.30 11.09
C LYS A 110 4.50 -8.32 10.11
N ILE A 111 5.78 -8.50 9.79
CA ILE A 111 6.42 -7.76 8.71
C ILE A 111 5.90 -8.31 7.38
N ALA A 112 5.54 -7.43 6.45
CA ALA A 112 5.09 -7.82 5.13
C ALA A 112 6.23 -8.48 4.34
N THR A 113 5.93 -9.59 3.68
CA THR A 113 6.92 -10.35 2.89
C THR A 113 7.02 -9.83 1.45
N ASP A 114 8.10 -10.18 0.75
CA ASP A 114 8.21 -9.87 -0.68
C ASP A 114 7.06 -10.50 -1.49
N GLU A 115 6.59 -11.69 -1.10
CA GLU A 115 5.47 -12.35 -1.76
C GLU A 115 4.15 -11.57 -1.58
N GLU A 116 3.87 -11.05 -0.37
CA GLU A 116 2.70 -10.20 -0.12
C GLU A 116 2.76 -8.87 -0.90
N ILE A 117 3.97 -8.35 -1.11
CA ILE A 117 4.22 -7.13 -1.89
C ILE A 117 4.10 -7.40 -3.39
N ASP A 118 4.63 -8.52 -3.88
CA ASP A 118 4.50 -8.95 -5.27
C ASP A 118 3.03 -9.19 -5.65
N VAL A 119 2.25 -9.78 -4.74
CA VAL A 119 0.80 -9.92 -4.87
C VAL A 119 0.09 -8.57 -5.01
N ALA A 120 0.57 -7.55 -4.30
CA ALA A 120 0.05 -6.19 -4.42
C ALA A 120 0.38 -5.59 -5.78
N LEU A 121 1.65 -5.70 -6.21
CA LEU A 121 2.13 -5.16 -7.48
C LEU A 121 1.57 -5.88 -8.71
N ALA A 122 1.16 -7.14 -8.57
CA ALA A 122 0.66 -7.96 -9.67
C ALA A 122 -0.81 -7.67 -10.06
N GLY A 123 -1.54 -6.83 -9.33
CA GLY A 123 -2.98 -6.65 -9.52
C GLY A 123 -3.47 -5.22 -9.54
N GLN A 124 -4.41 -4.90 -10.45
CA GLN A 124 -5.13 -3.63 -10.42
C GLN A 124 -6.48 -3.84 -9.72
N TYR A 125 -6.71 -3.18 -8.58
CA TYR A 125 -7.99 -3.25 -7.87
C TYR A 125 -8.84 -1.99 -8.12
N LEU A 126 -8.39 -0.83 -7.66
CA LEU A 126 -9.11 0.45 -7.86
C LEU A 126 -8.23 1.57 -8.38
N LEU A 127 -6.93 1.55 -8.10
CA LEU A 127 -6.00 2.61 -8.49
C LEU A 127 -4.94 2.07 -9.44
N ASN A 128 -4.81 2.73 -10.60
CA ASN A 128 -3.80 2.43 -11.62
C ASN A 128 -2.65 3.42 -11.50
N LEU A 129 -1.95 3.42 -10.36
CA LEU A 129 -0.82 4.30 -10.18
C LEU A 129 0.44 3.44 -10.16
N PRO A 130 1.34 3.48 -11.16
CA PRO A 130 2.64 2.83 -11.03
C PRO A 130 3.49 3.60 -10.01
N ILE A 131 3.23 3.37 -8.73
CA ILE A 131 3.85 4.10 -7.63
C ILE A 131 5.17 3.41 -7.27
N ILE A 132 6.25 3.90 -7.87
CA ILE A 132 7.60 3.46 -7.51
C ILE A 132 8.08 4.36 -6.36
N VAL A 133 8.61 3.76 -5.30
CA VAL A 133 9.26 4.50 -4.21
C VAL A 133 10.50 5.23 -4.72
N ASP A 134 10.62 6.50 -4.37
CA ASP A 134 11.84 7.28 -4.60
C ASP A 134 12.89 6.96 -3.53
N GLU A 135 13.69 5.93 -3.81
CA GLU A 135 14.78 5.51 -2.93
C GLU A 135 15.79 6.62 -2.62
N SER A 136 15.88 7.67 -3.45
CA SER A 136 16.79 8.79 -3.19
C SER A 136 16.37 9.65 -1.99
N LYS A 137 15.08 9.63 -1.65
CA LYS A 137 14.48 10.39 -0.55
C LYS A 137 14.42 9.61 0.76
N ILE A 138 14.88 8.36 0.78
CA ILE A 138 14.80 7.47 1.94
C ILE A 138 16.18 7.17 2.47
N ASP A 139 16.32 7.26 3.79
CA ASP A 139 17.53 6.84 4.46
C ASP A 139 17.63 5.31 4.54
N LYS A 140 18.82 4.78 4.26
CA LYS A 140 19.11 3.34 4.27
C LYS A 140 19.95 2.90 5.47
N THR A 141 20.27 3.81 6.38
CA THR A 141 21.22 3.54 7.48
C THR A 141 20.50 3.11 8.75
N LEU A 142 19.34 3.69 9.06
CA LEU A 142 18.56 3.43 10.28
C LEU A 142 18.26 1.94 10.48
N LEU A 143 17.50 1.38 9.53
CA LEU A 143 16.99 0.00 9.63
C LEU A 143 18.07 -1.02 9.32
N LYS A 144 18.99 -0.68 8.40
CA LYS A 144 20.16 -1.51 8.13
C LYS A 144 21.01 -1.75 9.38
N ARG A 145 21.24 -0.70 10.18
CA ARG A 145 21.95 -0.82 11.47
C ARG A 145 21.17 -1.71 12.42
N TYR A 146 19.88 -1.44 12.61
CA TYR A 146 19.02 -2.21 13.50
C TYR A 146 19.03 -3.72 13.20
N PHE A 147 18.83 -4.10 11.94
CA PHE A 147 18.81 -5.51 11.54
C PHE A 147 20.19 -6.18 11.52
N SER A 148 21.26 -5.40 11.43
CA SER A 148 22.61 -5.96 11.60
C SER A 148 22.88 -6.41 13.03
N GLU A 149 22.28 -5.72 14.01
CA GLU A 149 22.34 -6.06 15.43
C GLU A 149 21.26 -7.07 15.83
N HIS A 150 20.12 -7.09 15.10
CA HIS A 150 18.98 -7.97 15.34
C HIS A 150 18.61 -8.76 14.06
N PRO A 151 19.38 -9.80 13.70
CA PRO A 151 19.07 -10.62 12.52
C PRO A 151 17.71 -11.31 12.65
N GLN A 152 16.86 -11.16 11.63
CA GLN A 152 15.58 -11.86 11.55
C GLN A 152 15.50 -12.71 10.28
N PRO A 153 14.86 -13.89 10.32
CA PRO A 153 14.62 -14.69 9.13
C PRO A 153 13.59 -14.01 8.22
N ASN A 154 13.71 -14.23 6.90
CA ASN A 154 12.73 -13.82 5.89
C ASN A 154 12.42 -12.31 5.85
N LEU A 155 13.44 -11.46 6.08
CA LEU A 155 13.30 -10.02 5.86
C LEU A 155 13.11 -9.72 4.37
N PRO A 156 12.22 -8.77 4.03
CA PRO A 156 12.01 -8.38 2.63
C PRO A 156 13.22 -7.61 2.09
N ASP A 157 13.39 -7.64 0.77
CA ASP A 157 14.53 -7.02 0.07
C ASP A 157 14.64 -5.50 0.29
N PHE A 158 13.55 -4.85 0.70
CA PHE A 158 13.46 -3.41 0.96
C PHE A 158 13.56 -3.04 2.46
N ALA A 159 13.80 -4.00 3.35
CA ALA A 159 13.82 -3.80 4.80
C ALA A 159 14.88 -2.78 5.27
N ASP A 160 15.92 -2.52 4.47
CA ASP A 160 16.93 -1.50 4.74
C ASP A 160 16.41 -0.06 4.59
N LYS A 161 15.34 0.14 3.83
CA LYS A 161 14.75 1.44 3.49
C LYS A 161 13.54 1.77 4.36
N TYR A 162 12.59 0.85 4.44
CA TYR A 162 11.35 1.00 5.19
C TYR A 162 10.81 -0.37 5.56
N ILE A 163 9.95 -0.42 6.58
CA ILE A 163 9.26 -1.63 7.00
C ILE A 163 7.76 -1.39 6.98
N ILE A 164 7.04 -2.42 6.55
CA ILE A 164 5.60 -2.47 6.57
C ILE A 164 5.20 -3.56 7.55
N PHE A 165 4.55 -3.17 8.64
CA PHE A 165 3.88 -4.08 9.56
C PHE A 165 2.43 -4.20 9.14
N ARG A 166 1.92 -5.43 9.04
CA ARG A 166 0.52 -5.72 8.70
C ARG A 166 -0.14 -6.58 9.78
N ARG A 167 -1.45 -6.42 9.95
CA ARG A 167 -2.30 -7.20 10.86
C ARG A 167 -3.77 -7.08 10.46
N GLY A 168 -4.52 -8.14 10.68
CA GLY A 168 -5.92 -8.28 10.29
C GLY A 168 -6.00 -8.66 8.83
N ILE A 169 -6.76 -9.71 8.52
CA ILE A 169 -7.15 -10.03 7.15
C ILE A 169 -8.66 -9.88 7.04
N GLY A 170 -9.09 -8.84 6.35
CA GLY A 170 -10.48 -8.54 6.03
C GLY A 170 -10.82 -8.89 4.59
N ILE A 171 -12.09 -8.70 4.23
CA ILE A 171 -12.57 -8.81 2.86
C ILE A 171 -13.29 -7.51 2.52
N ASP A 172 -12.77 -6.77 1.54
CA ASP A 172 -13.49 -5.64 0.97
C ASP A 172 -14.39 -6.13 -0.17
N ARG A 173 -15.62 -5.63 -0.18
CA ARG A 173 -16.63 -5.93 -1.19
C ARG A 173 -17.31 -4.65 -1.59
N THR A 174 -17.01 -4.19 -2.80
CA THR A 174 -17.60 -2.98 -3.34
C THR A 174 -18.43 -3.33 -4.57
N ALA A 175 -19.70 -2.91 -4.58
CA ALA A 175 -20.63 -3.14 -5.69
C ALA A 175 -21.10 -1.81 -6.26
N ASP A 176 -20.54 -1.43 -7.40
CA ASP A 176 -20.86 -0.18 -8.08
C ASP A 176 -20.88 -0.36 -9.61
N TYR A 177 -21.23 0.69 -10.34
CA TYR A 177 -21.26 0.71 -11.80
C TYR A 177 -19.85 0.72 -12.40
N PHE A 178 -18.86 1.32 -11.73
CA PHE A 178 -17.45 1.40 -12.16
C PHE A 178 -17.29 1.76 -13.64
N PHE A 179 -18.07 2.72 -14.14
CA PHE A 179 -18.18 2.97 -15.58
C PHE A 179 -16.86 3.46 -16.17
N MET A 180 -16.19 4.40 -15.50
CA MET A 180 -14.92 4.97 -15.97
C MET A 180 -13.82 3.92 -15.94
N GLU A 181 -13.74 3.13 -14.87
CA GLU A 181 -12.76 2.07 -14.66
C GLU A 181 -12.92 0.95 -15.70
N LYS A 182 -14.16 0.59 -16.04
CA LYS A 182 -14.46 -0.37 -17.11
C LYS A 182 -14.08 0.16 -18.49
N VAL A 183 -14.32 1.44 -18.77
CA VAL A 183 -13.90 2.08 -20.03
C VAL A 183 -12.38 2.10 -20.14
N ASP A 184 -11.69 2.49 -19.06
CA ASP A 184 -10.23 2.49 -18.99
C ASP A 184 -9.65 1.10 -19.22
N MET A 185 -10.27 0.06 -18.66
CA MET A 185 -9.88 -1.33 -18.91
C MET A 185 -10.07 -1.77 -20.37
N ILE A 186 -11.14 -1.36 -21.03
CA ILE A 186 -11.34 -1.66 -22.46
C ILE A 186 -10.29 -0.93 -23.30
N ILE A 187 -10.02 0.34 -23.00
CA ILE A 187 -8.98 1.13 -23.66
C ILE A 187 -7.62 0.47 -23.46
N ALA A 188 -7.26 0.04 -22.24
CA ALA A 188 -6.02 -0.65 -21.94
C ALA A 188 -5.87 -1.97 -22.73
N ARG A 189 -6.94 -2.78 -22.80
CA ARG A 189 -6.96 -4.03 -23.60
C ARG A 189 -6.77 -3.75 -25.09
N LEU A 190 -7.40 -2.72 -25.63
CA LEU A 190 -7.26 -2.28 -27.03
C LEU A 190 -5.84 -1.78 -27.32
N TRP A 191 -5.25 -1.00 -26.42
CA TRP A 191 -3.86 -0.54 -26.52
C TRP A 191 -2.87 -1.71 -26.49
N ALA A 192 -3.03 -2.63 -25.54
CA ALA A 192 -2.19 -3.84 -25.47
C ALA A 192 -2.30 -4.67 -26.76
N PHE A 193 -3.50 -4.80 -27.32
CA PHE A 193 -3.70 -5.45 -28.62
C PHE A 193 -3.01 -4.70 -29.78
N LEU A 194 -3.15 -3.38 -29.85
CA LEU A 194 -2.51 -2.53 -30.86
C LEU A 194 -0.97 -2.59 -30.78
N LEU A 195 -0.42 -2.55 -29.56
CA LEU A 195 1.03 -2.65 -29.31
C LEU A 195 1.59 -4.04 -29.67
N ARG A 196 0.82 -5.12 -29.41
CA ARG A 196 1.16 -6.48 -29.86
C ARG A 196 1.16 -6.59 -31.37
N LEU A 197 0.17 -6.01 -32.04
CA LEU A 197 0.05 -6.03 -33.50
C LEU A 197 1.22 -5.29 -34.18
N THR A 198 1.65 -4.17 -33.60
CA THR A 198 2.76 -3.35 -34.11
C THR A 198 4.15 -3.88 -33.73
N ARG A 199 4.26 -5.00 -32.99
CA ARG A 199 5.51 -5.62 -32.49
C ARG A 199 6.43 -4.66 -31.68
N LEU A 200 5.96 -3.48 -31.30
CA LEU A 200 6.70 -2.47 -30.53
C LEU A 200 6.94 -2.89 -29.07
N GLU A 201 6.20 -3.90 -28.58
CA GLU A 201 6.45 -4.55 -27.28
C GLU A 201 7.91 -4.99 -27.11
N LYS A 202 8.59 -5.44 -28.19
CA LYS A 202 10.00 -5.87 -28.13
C LYS A 202 10.99 -4.72 -27.88
N LEU A 203 10.62 -3.47 -28.18
CA LEU A 203 11.46 -2.29 -27.98
C LEU A 203 11.27 -1.67 -26.58
N LEU A 204 10.05 -1.70 -26.04
CA LEU A 204 9.73 -1.18 -24.69
C LEU A 204 10.12 -2.17 -23.58
N ASN A 205 9.87 -3.47 -23.77
CA ASN A 205 10.08 -4.47 -22.70
C ASN A 205 11.55 -4.91 -22.53
N ARG A 206 12.47 -4.42 -23.37
CA ARG A 206 13.91 -4.74 -23.25
C ARG A 206 14.60 -4.00 -22.09
N ARG A 207 13.96 -2.97 -21.50
CA ARG A 207 14.48 -2.22 -20.34
C ARG A 207 13.87 -2.58 -18.98
N LEU A 208 12.80 -3.39 -18.94
CA LEU A 208 12.12 -3.77 -17.69
C LEU A 208 12.42 -5.20 -17.23
N ARG A 209 13.19 -5.97 -18.00
CA ARG A 209 13.44 -7.40 -17.74
C ARG A 209 14.56 -7.72 -16.76
N GLU A 210 15.15 -6.72 -16.10
CA GLU A 210 16.28 -6.91 -15.17
C GLU A 210 15.91 -6.98 -13.69
N ARG A 211 14.63 -6.83 -13.31
CA ARG A 211 14.21 -7.08 -11.92
C ARG A 211 13.29 -8.30 -11.84
N HIS A 212 13.83 -9.30 -11.16
CA HIS A 212 13.16 -10.46 -10.56
C HIS A 212 12.35 -11.36 -11.49
N LYS A 213 13.07 -12.27 -12.13
CA LYS A 213 12.51 -13.58 -12.50
C LYS A 213 12.79 -14.55 -11.36
N LYS A 214 12.02 -14.49 -10.27
CA LYS A 214 11.85 -15.67 -9.40
C LYS A 214 10.87 -16.59 -10.13
N GLU A 215 11.28 -17.83 -10.37
CA GLU A 215 10.39 -18.85 -10.92
C GLU A 215 9.20 -19.00 -9.97
N PRO A 216 7.96 -19.15 -10.49
CA PRO A 216 6.87 -19.60 -9.64
C PRO A 216 7.31 -20.95 -9.07
N LYS A 217 7.36 -21.05 -7.73
CA LYS A 217 7.50 -22.35 -7.09
C LYS A 217 6.40 -23.23 -7.65
N LYS A 218 6.79 -24.39 -8.19
CA LYS A 218 5.85 -25.43 -8.59
C LYS A 218 4.97 -25.73 -7.40
N ASP A 219 3.67 -25.87 -7.66
CA ASP A 219 2.71 -26.39 -6.70
C ASP A 219 3.34 -27.61 -6.02
N ASP A 220 3.69 -27.45 -4.74
CA ASP A 220 4.13 -28.57 -3.92
C ASP A 220 3.00 -29.59 -3.97
N GLU A 221 3.38 -30.82 -4.33
CA GLU A 221 2.49 -31.97 -4.39
C GLU A 221 1.58 -31.98 -3.15
N ILE A 222 0.28 -32.05 -3.41
CA ILE A 222 -0.77 -32.11 -2.41
C ILE A 222 -0.47 -33.31 -1.50
N ASN A 223 0.15 -33.04 -0.35
CA ASN A 223 0.25 -33.97 0.75
C ASN A 223 -0.99 -33.76 1.64
N PRO A 224 -1.97 -34.67 1.66
CA PRO A 224 -3.23 -34.48 2.38
C PRO A 224 -3.11 -34.63 3.90
N GLU A 225 -1.90 -34.76 4.46
CA GLU A 225 -1.69 -35.09 5.89
C GLU A 225 -0.96 -34.01 6.71
N ALA A 226 -0.79 -32.79 6.20
CA ALA A 226 -0.39 -31.64 7.02
C ALA A 226 -1.59 -30.72 7.23
N ASP A 227 -2.26 -30.86 8.37
CA ASP A 227 -3.35 -30.01 8.86
C ASP A 227 -2.91 -28.54 8.99
N SER A 228 -2.90 -27.78 7.89
CA SER A 228 -3.08 -26.33 7.92
C SER A 228 -4.35 -26.00 7.15
N GLU A 229 -5.44 -25.76 7.86
CA GLU A 229 -6.68 -25.18 7.33
C GLU A 229 -6.39 -23.74 6.85
N ASP A 230 -5.74 -23.60 5.70
CA ASP A 230 -5.43 -22.31 5.09
C ASP A 230 -6.71 -21.59 4.65
N LEU A 231 -6.76 -20.27 4.84
CA LEU A 231 -7.90 -19.47 4.42
C LEU A 231 -7.75 -19.13 2.94
N TYR A 232 -8.66 -19.63 2.13
CA TYR A 232 -8.74 -19.33 0.69
C TYR A 232 -9.80 -18.25 0.45
N VAL A 233 -9.37 -17.11 -0.13
CA VAL A 233 -10.29 -16.01 -0.47
C VAL A 233 -10.28 -15.79 -1.99
N GLU A 234 -11.47 -15.78 -2.57
CA GLU A 234 -11.68 -15.48 -3.99
C GLU A 234 -11.46 -13.98 -4.25
N ARG A 235 -10.62 -13.66 -5.23
CA ARG A 235 -10.37 -12.31 -5.74
C ARG A 235 -11.24 -12.11 -6.97
N ILE A 236 -12.05 -11.05 -6.95
CA ILE A 236 -12.95 -10.70 -8.05
C ILE A 236 -12.54 -9.31 -8.51
N ARG A 237 -11.75 -9.20 -9.59
CA ARG A 237 -11.25 -7.93 -10.13
C ARG A 237 -11.81 -7.61 -11.51
N LEU A 238 -11.94 -6.31 -11.81
CA LEU A 238 -12.41 -5.81 -13.11
C LEU A 238 -11.52 -6.29 -14.27
N GLU A 239 -10.21 -6.40 -14.05
CA GLU A 239 -9.22 -6.83 -15.06
C GLU A 239 -9.54 -8.20 -15.66
N ASN A 240 -10.03 -9.12 -14.84
CA ASN A 240 -10.30 -10.51 -15.23
C ASN A 240 -11.78 -10.74 -15.57
N MET A 241 -12.61 -9.70 -15.49
CA MET A 241 -14.02 -9.79 -15.86
C MET A 241 -14.22 -9.73 -17.38
N ASP A 242 -15.20 -10.48 -17.87
CA ASP A 242 -15.73 -10.32 -19.22
C ASP A 242 -16.53 -9.01 -19.30
N LEU A 243 -15.87 -7.96 -19.79
CA LEU A 243 -16.47 -6.65 -20.03
C LEU A 243 -17.27 -6.69 -21.34
N SER A 244 -18.56 -6.99 -21.25
CA SER A 244 -19.52 -6.81 -22.34
C SER A 244 -20.21 -5.45 -22.22
N ILE A 245 -20.72 -4.89 -23.33
CA ILE A 245 -21.48 -3.62 -23.36
C ILE A 245 -22.65 -3.63 -22.35
N LYS A 246 -23.32 -4.77 -22.18
CA LYS A 246 -24.37 -4.94 -21.16
C LYS A 246 -23.84 -4.85 -19.72
N LYS A 247 -22.60 -5.29 -19.48
CA LYS A 247 -21.94 -5.29 -18.16
C LYS A 247 -21.25 -3.96 -17.82
N LEU A 248 -20.99 -3.11 -18.81
CA LEU A 248 -20.54 -1.73 -18.62
C LEU A 248 -21.57 -0.89 -17.86
N VAL A 249 -22.85 -1.07 -18.20
CA VAL A 249 -23.96 -0.30 -17.61
C VAL A 249 -24.57 -0.98 -16.38
N SER A 250 -24.19 -2.23 -16.09
CA SER A 250 -24.67 -2.95 -14.90
C SER A 250 -23.74 -2.77 -13.71
N LYS A 251 -24.30 -2.85 -12.50
CA LYS A 251 -23.51 -2.97 -11.28
C LYS A 251 -22.63 -4.23 -11.33
N THR A 252 -21.40 -4.10 -10.87
CA THR A 252 -20.43 -5.20 -10.75
C THR A 252 -19.85 -5.19 -9.35
N THR A 253 -19.79 -6.36 -8.73
CA THR A 253 -19.16 -6.53 -7.42
C THR A 253 -17.71 -6.90 -7.61
N ILE A 254 -16.83 -6.14 -6.97
CA ILE A 254 -15.40 -6.38 -6.88
C ILE A 254 -15.12 -6.85 -5.45
N GLN A 255 -14.19 -7.78 -5.30
CA GLN A 255 -13.80 -8.33 -4.01
C GLN A 255 -12.29 -8.50 -3.96
N GLU A 256 -11.70 -8.05 -2.87
CA GLU A 256 -10.27 -8.18 -2.61
C GLU A 256 -10.02 -8.33 -1.10
N PRO A 257 -9.10 -9.20 -0.68
CA PRO A 257 -8.67 -9.25 0.71
C PRO A 257 -8.02 -7.93 1.11
N THR A 258 -8.20 -7.55 2.37
CA THR A 258 -7.63 -6.33 2.93
C THR A 258 -6.76 -6.62 4.13
N PHE A 259 -5.78 -5.75 4.36
CA PHE A 259 -5.14 -5.65 5.66
C PHE A 259 -5.92 -4.66 6.53
N ASP A 260 -6.42 -5.10 7.69
CA ASP A 260 -7.20 -4.23 8.59
C ASP A 260 -6.34 -3.09 9.13
N ARG A 261 -5.06 -3.37 9.38
CA ARG A 261 -4.09 -2.44 9.97
C ARG A 261 -2.75 -2.59 9.27
N ILE A 262 -2.21 -1.47 8.81
CA ILE A 262 -0.85 -1.37 8.33
C ILE A 262 -0.13 -0.26 9.06
N ILE A 263 1.11 -0.50 9.47
CA ILE A 263 2.02 0.51 10.02
C ILE A 263 3.27 0.54 9.16
N VAL A 264 3.64 1.72 8.65
CA VAL A 264 4.84 1.92 7.84
C VAL A 264 5.84 2.75 8.63
N VAL A 265 7.07 2.25 8.75
CA VAL A 265 8.17 2.88 9.48
C VAL A 265 9.31 3.19 8.53
N TYR A 266 9.74 4.45 8.45
CA TYR A 266 10.84 4.88 7.59
C TYR A 266 11.47 6.19 8.06
N ARG A 267 12.68 6.51 7.56
CA ARG A 267 13.34 7.80 7.75
C ARG A 267 13.60 8.46 6.39
N ARG A 268 13.45 9.77 6.31
CA ARG A 268 13.80 10.53 5.10
C ARG A 268 15.31 10.71 5.01
N ALA A 269 15.82 10.69 3.78
CA ALA A 269 17.19 11.09 3.52
C ALA A 269 17.34 12.59 3.79
N SER A 270 18.37 12.98 4.54
CA SER A 270 18.65 14.36 4.88
C SER A 270 19.97 14.84 4.25
N PRO A 271 20.02 16.07 3.68
CA PRO A 271 21.24 16.64 3.16
C PRO A 271 22.19 17.02 4.32
N LYS A 272 23.45 16.60 4.25
CA LYS A 272 24.50 17.05 5.20
C LYS A 272 24.66 18.58 5.11
N PRO A 273 24.86 19.32 6.23
CA PRO A 273 25.29 18.87 7.56
C PRO A 273 24.17 18.60 8.59
N ASN A 274 22.91 18.95 8.29
CA ASN A 274 21.80 18.73 9.21
C ASN A 274 21.22 17.33 8.99
N THR A 275 21.65 16.36 9.79
CA THR A 275 21.03 15.04 9.79
C THR A 275 19.68 15.13 10.49
N ASP A 276 18.61 15.37 9.73
CA ASP A 276 17.26 15.15 10.23
C ASP A 276 17.13 13.67 10.65
N ARG A 277 16.80 13.46 11.92
CA ARG A 277 16.63 12.14 12.55
C ARG A 277 15.16 11.78 12.72
N GLY A 278 14.25 12.52 12.08
CA GLY A 278 12.83 12.24 12.08
C GLY A 278 12.49 10.83 11.56
N ILE A 279 11.85 10.02 12.40
CA ILE A 279 11.34 8.69 12.05
C ILE A 279 9.84 8.81 11.82
N TYR A 280 9.40 8.49 10.61
CA TYR A 280 7.99 8.48 10.25
C TYR A 280 7.37 7.15 10.62
N VAL A 281 6.32 7.19 11.44
CA VAL A 281 5.46 6.04 11.74
C VAL A 281 4.04 6.36 11.28
N LYS A 282 3.62 5.76 10.15
CA LYS A 282 2.31 6.00 9.53
C LYS A 282 1.39 4.82 9.73
N HIS A 283 0.12 5.07 10.06
CA HIS A 283 -0.87 4.02 10.26
C HIS A 283 -2.01 4.15 9.25
N PHE A 284 -2.31 3.03 8.59
CA PHE A 284 -3.38 2.88 7.61
C PHE A 284 -4.36 1.79 8.06
N LYS A 285 -5.61 1.91 7.61
CA LYS A 285 -6.70 0.99 7.99
C LYS A 285 -7.40 0.49 6.73
N ASN A 286 -7.78 -0.78 6.74
CA ASN A 286 -8.59 -1.41 5.70
C ASN A 286 -8.04 -1.17 4.29
N ILE A 287 -6.76 -1.47 4.10
CA ILE A 287 -6.10 -1.29 2.79
C ILE A 287 -6.23 -2.60 2.00
N PRO A 288 -6.82 -2.58 0.79
CA PRO A 288 -6.80 -3.74 -0.10
C PRO A 288 -5.39 -4.22 -0.37
N MET A 289 -5.17 -5.54 -0.39
CA MET A 289 -3.84 -6.10 -0.63
C MET A 289 -3.28 -5.66 -1.99
N ALA A 290 -4.12 -5.59 -3.02
CA ALA A 290 -3.75 -5.05 -4.34
C ALA A 290 -3.34 -3.55 -4.31
N ASP A 291 -3.83 -2.79 -3.33
CA ASP A 291 -3.58 -1.35 -3.23
C ASP A 291 -2.50 -1.02 -2.16
N LEU A 292 -1.63 -1.99 -1.82
CA LEU A 292 -0.55 -1.78 -0.85
C LEU A 292 0.42 -0.67 -1.28
N GLU A 293 0.48 -0.36 -2.58
CA GLU A 293 1.22 0.80 -3.09
C GLU A 293 0.79 2.14 -2.48
N ILE A 294 -0.44 2.23 -1.95
CA ILE A 294 -0.94 3.43 -1.27
C ILE A 294 -0.11 3.72 -0.01
N VAL A 295 0.37 2.70 0.69
CA VAL A 295 1.09 2.89 1.96
C VAL A 295 2.58 3.19 1.75
N LEU A 296 3.09 3.02 0.53
CA LEU A 296 4.50 3.17 0.23
C LEU A 296 4.99 4.62 0.48
N PRO A 297 6.17 4.79 1.10
CA PRO A 297 6.73 6.11 1.39
C PRO A 297 7.29 6.78 0.13
N GLU A 298 7.42 8.12 0.18
CA GLU A 298 8.14 8.95 -0.80
C GLU A 298 7.96 8.52 -2.26
N LYS A 299 6.71 8.52 -2.71
CA LYS A 299 6.28 8.07 -4.03
C LYS A 299 6.87 8.92 -5.15
N LYS A 300 7.32 8.30 -6.24
CA LYS A 300 7.60 9.00 -7.50
C LYS A 300 6.29 9.38 -8.20
N ASN A 301 6.31 10.50 -8.90
CA ASN A 301 5.15 10.97 -9.67
C ASN A 301 4.74 9.89 -10.70
N PRO A 302 3.48 9.43 -10.71
CA PRO A 302 3.02 8.42 -11.66
C PRO A 302 2.99 8.99 -13.08
N GLY A 303 3.11 8.11 -14.07
CA GLY A 303 2.82 8.43 -15.46
C GLY A 303 1.33 8.66 -15.70
N LEU A 304 0.98 9.28 -16.83
CA LEU A 304 -0.41 9.54 -17.23
C LEU A 304 -1.22 8.23 -17.39
N THR A 305 -2.48 8.23 -16.95
CA THR A 305 -3.39 7.10 -17.18
C THR A 305 -3.71 6.94 -18.68
N PRO A 306 -4.15 5.76 -19.16
CA PRO A 306 -4.51 5.55 -20.57
C PRO A 306 -5.58 6.52 -21.07
N MET A 307 -6.57 6.87 -20.25
CA MET A 307 -7.60 7.86 -20.59
C MET A 307 -7.01 9.24 -20.80
N ASP A 308 -6.01 9.61 -20.02
CA ASP A 308 -5.38 10.92 -20.14
C ASP A 308 -4.56 11.02 -21.42
N TRP A 309 -3.93 9.92 -21.86
CA TRP A 309 -3.37 9.79 -23.20
C TRP A 309 -4.42 9.93 -24.29
N VAL A 310 -5.61 9.34 -24.13
CA VAL A 310 -6.71 9.48 -25.10
C VAL A 310 -7.21 10.93 -25.17
N LYS A 311 -7.43 11.58 -24.02
CA LYS A 311 -7.81 13.00 -23.95
C LYS A 311 -6.75 13.89 -24.59
N PHE A 312 -5.47 13.60 -24.37
CA PHE A 312 -4.34 14.31 -24.96
C PHE A 312 -4.28 14.10 -26.48
N LEU A 313 -4.47 12.87 -26.97
CA LEU A 313 -4.48 12.57 -28.40
C LEU A 313 -5.69 13.23 -29.09
N ALA A 314 -6.86 13.16 -28.47
CA ALA A 314 -8.08 13.76 -29.00
C ALA A 314 -7.97 15.29 -29.06
N SER A 315 -7.45 15.94 -28.02
CA SER A 315 -7.21 17.39 -28.03
C SER A 315 -6.16 17.79 -29.06
N ALA A 316 -5.09 17.00 -29.22
CA ALA A 316 -4.09 17.22 -30.26
C ALA A 316 -4.65 17.05 -31.68
N VAL A 317 -5.48 16.02 -31.92
CA VAL A 317 -6.13 15.79 -33.22
C VAL A 317 -7.12 16.91 -33.54
N VAL A 318 -7.95 17.32 -32.58
CA VAL A 318 -8.87 18.46 -32.75
C VAL A 318 -8.09 19.74 -33.04
N GLY A 319 -6.99 19.99 -32.33
CA GLY A 319 -6.07 21.10 -32.60
C GLY A 319 -5.47 21.04 -34.01
N LEU A 320 -5.07 19.86 -34.47
CA LEU A 320 -4.44 19.68 -35.77
C LEU A 320 -5.44 19.81 -36.93
N VAL A 321 -6.66 19.28 -36.76
CA VAL A 321 -7.78 19.44 -37.71
C VAL A 321 -8.20 20.91 -37.81
N THR A 322 -8.33 21.61 -36.69
CA THR A 322 -8.67 23.04 -36.69
C THR A 322 -7.60 23.91 -37.37
N VAL A 323 -6.31 23.62 -37.15
CA VAL A 323 -5.21 24.29 -37.86
C VAL A 323 -5.25 23.99 -39.36
N PHE A 324 -5.46 22.73 -39.76
CA PHE A 324 -5.50 22.35 -41.17
C PHE A 324 -6.71 22.95 -41.91
N SER A 325 -7.90 22.94 -41.29
CA SER A 325 -9.08 23.62 -41.82
C SER A 325 -8.91 25.14 -41.89
N SER A 326 -8.18 25.75 -40.96
CA SER A 326 -7.85 27.17 -41.00
C SER A 326 -6.87 27.52 -42.13
N LEU A 327 -5.97 26.62 -42.52
CA LEU A 327 -5.02 26.80 -43.63
C LEU A 327 -5.68 26.65 -45.01
N GLN A 328 -6.82 25.96 -45.10
CA GLN A 328 -7.61 25.84 -46.33
C GLN A 328 -8.52 27.05 -46.60
N MET A 329 -8.67 27.96 -45.64
CA MET A 329 -9.40 29.22 -45.83
C MET A 329 -8.50 30.22 -46.58
N PRO A 330 -9.00 30.94 -47.60
CA PRO A 330 -8.20 31.82 -48.47
C PRO A 330 -7.61 33.06 -47.76
N THR A 331 -8.02 33.33 -46.52
CA THR A 331 -7.47 34.37 -45.64
C THR A 331 -7.17 33.75 -44.28
N ALA A 332 -6.14 32.92 -44.19
CA ALA A 332 -5.68 32.39 -42.92
C ALA A 332 -5.05 33.51 -42.07
N ASP A 333 -5.78 33.99 -41.07
CA ASP A 333 -5.29 35.02 -40.16
C ASP A 333 -4.33 34.41 -39.13
N LEU A 334 -3.06 34.81 -39.17
CA LEU A 334 -1.97 34.25 -38.34
C LEU A 334 -2.28 34.33 -36.83
N TRP A 335 -3.08 35.32 -36.42
CA TRP A 335 -3.54 35.49 -35.04
C TRP A 335 -4.48 34.37 -34.58
N VAL A 336 -5.32 33.83 -35.47
CA VAL A 336 -6.25 32.75 -35.16
C VAL A 336 -5.49 31.44 -34.93
N ILE A 337 -4.47 31.17 -35.76
CA ILE A 337 -3.59 30.01 -35.61
C ILE A 337 -2.82 30.09 -34.28
N PHE A 338 -2.30 31.28 -33.94
CA PHE A 338 -1.61 31.50 -32.66
C PHE A 338 -2.54 31.31 -31.45
N ALA A 339 -3.79 31.76 -31.54
CA ALA A 339 -4.79 31.58 -30.48
C ALA A 339 -5.15 30.09 -30.27
N ILE A 340 -5.28 29.32 -31.34
CA ILE A 340 -5.54 27.87 -31.29
C ILE A 340 -4.33 27.12 -30.70
N LEU A 341 -3.11 27.45 -31.15
CA LEU A 341 -1.90 26.82 -30.63
C LEU A 341 -1.71 27.14 -29.14
N SER A 342 -1.96 28.38 -28.74
CA SER A 342 -1.91 28.83 -27.34
C SER A 342 -2.94 28.12 -26.46
N THR A 343 -4.15 27.87 -26.97
CA THR A 343 -5.17 27.11 -26.21
C THR A 343 -4.82 25.63 -26.07
N VAL A 344 -4.26 25.00 -27.11
CA VAL A 344 -3.76 23.61 -27.02
C VAL A 344 -2.59 23.52 -26.05
N ILE A 345 -1.60 24.40 -26.16
CA ILE A 345 -0.45 24.45 -25.24
C ILE A 345 -0.92 24.74 -23.81
N GLY A 346 -1.85 25.68 -23.64
CA GLY A 346 -2.44 26.01 -22.34
C GLY A 346 -3.21 24.85 -21.72
N TYR A 347 -3.91 24.04 -22.52
CA TYR A 347 -4.59 22.84 -22.05
C TYR A 347 -3.59 21.72 -21.69
N CYS A 348 -2.52 21.56 -22.46
CA CYS A 348 -1.41 20.64 -22.14
C CYS A 348 -0.67 21.05 -20.87
N ALA A 349 -0.42 22.35 -20.69
CA ALA A 349 0.18 22.88 -19.48
C ALA A 349 -0.77 22.72 -18.28
N LYS A 350 -2.06 23.05 -18.43
CA LYS A 350 -3.07 22.91 -17.38
C LYS A 350 -3.20 21.45 -16.93
N THR A 351 -3.27 20.50 -17.86
CA THR A 351 -3.31 19.07 -17.53
C THR A 351 -2.04 18.68 -16.78
N TYR A 352 -0.85 18.97 -17.32
CA TYR A 352 0.43 18.71 -16.65
C TYR A 352 0.51 19.30 -15.23
N PHE A 353 0.15 20.57 -15.04
CA PHE A 353 0.15 21.23 -13.73
C PHE A 353 -0.92 20.70 -12.80
N THR A 354 -2.10 20.33 -13.32
CA THR A 354 -3.14 19.66 -12.52
C THR A 354 -2.61 18.34 -11.98
N TYR A 355 -1.90 17.53 -12.78
CA TYR A 355 -1.25 16.30 -12.30
C TYR A 355 -0.11 16.57 -11.32
N ALA A 356 0.69 17.61 -11.55
CA ALA A 356 1.78 17.98 -10.66
C ALA A 356 1.29 18.50 -9.30
N PHE A 357 0.11 19.13 -9.24
CA PHE A 357 -0.42 19.79 -8.04
C PHE A 357 -1.45 18.94 -7.28
N LEU A 358 -2.14 17.98 -7.92
CA LEU A 358 -3.11 17.11 -7.23
C LEU A 358 -2.47 16.09 -6.26
N HIS A 359 -1.14 15.98 -6.24
CA HIS A 359 -0.39 14.97 -5.47
C HIS A 359 0.83 15.51 -4.69
N LEU A 360 0.84 16.81 -4.39
CA LEU A 360 1.51 17.34 -3.18
C LEU A 360 0.61 17.05 -1.97
#